data_AF-A0A9P0ZF21-F1
#
_entry.id   AF-A0A9P0ZF21-F1
#
_cell.length_a   1.000
_cell.length_b   1.000
_cell.length_c   1.000
_cell.angle_alpha   90.00
_cell.angle_beta   90.00
_cell.angle_gamma   90.00
#
_symmetry.space_group_name_H-M   'P 1'
#
loop_
_entity.id
_entity.type
_entity.pdbx_description
1 polymer ?
#
loop_
_entity_poly.entity_id
_entity_poly.type
_entity_poly.pdbx_seq_one_letter_code
_entity_poly.pdbx_strand_id
1 'polypeptide(L)'
;MRRDFPAFLLGRSNRYFGKEKSRGYLRSRIITSRLEDLLLGMSNLSLRSILDTCKLTGPNFLDWERNVRLVLRQENIEYVLDTPVPKIPDANSPEFATFDLTDREKHVTDAKTVQCVMLAAMSTELQRQHDRMSAFEMLEHLKSLFDSESQTLEYELLTDIFKCRLQEGGNV
;
A
#
# COMPACT_ATOMS: atom_id res chain seq x y z
N MET A 1 -16.01 -8.12 -90.05
CA MET A 1 -17.49 -8.26 -90.05
C MET A 1 -18.04 -7.64 -88.78
N ARG A 2 -19.03 -6.75 -88.90
CA ARG A 2 -19.82 -6.20 -87.78
C ARG A 2 -20.72 -7.27 -87.16
N ARG A 3 -21.04 -7.17 -85.87
CA ARG A 3 -22.40 -6.94 -85.35
C ARG A 3 -22.41 -6.77 -83.81
N ASP A 4 -23.40 -6.01 -83.38
CA ASP A 4 -23.57 -5.24 -82.15
C ASP A 4 -24.17 -6.01 -80.93
N PHE A 5 -23.80 -5.56 -79.70
CA PHE A 5 -24.55 -5.31 -78.43
C PHE A 5 -25.80 -6.15 -77.98
N PRO A 6 -26.36 -6.02 -76.73
CA PRO A 6 -25.87 -5.70 -75.37
C PRO A 6 -26.50 -6.54 -74.20
N ALA A 7 -26.13 -6.18 -72.96
CA ALA A 7 -26.99 -6.07 -71.75
C ALA A 7 -27.16 -7.23 -70.72
N PHE A 8 -26.77 -6.89 -69.47
CA PHE A 8 -27.48 -7.07 -68.19
C PHE A 8 -28.14 -8.44 -67.85
N LEU A 9 -27.67 -9.10 -66.77
CA LEU A 9 -28.32 -9.13 -65.44
C LEU A 9 -27.77 -10.27 -64.56
N LEU A 10 -27.39 -9.89 -63.34
CA LEU A 10 -27.66 -10.55 -62.06
C LEU A 10 -27.43 -12.06 -61.93
N GLY A 11 -26.33 -12.40 -61.26
CA GLY A 11 -26.18 -13.65 -60.51
C GLY A 11 -25.49 -13.38 -59.18
N ARG A 12 -26.22 -12.79 -58.21
CA ARG A 12 -25.79 -12.73 -56.80
C ARG A 12 -25.76 -14.16 -56.25
N SER A 13 -24.63 -14.59 -55.69
CA SER A 13 -24.68 -15.48 -54.52
C SER A 13 -23.42 -15.42 -53.67
N ASN A 14 -23.65 -15.06 -52.41
CA ASN A 14 -22.92 -15.43 -51.21
C ASN A 14 -21.41 -15.14 -51.08
N ARG A 15 -21.11 -14.01 -50.43
CA ARG A 15 -20.02 -13.94 -49.43
C ARG A 15 -20.46 -13.16 -48.19
N TYR A 16 -21.49 -13.66 -47.50
CA TYR A 16 -21.73 -13.37 -46.09
C TYR A 16 -21.15 -14.51 -45.25
N PHE A 17 -19.83 -14.56 -45.11
CA PHE A 17 -19.18 -15.45 -44.14
C PHE A 17 -17.82 -14.85 -43.80
N GLY A 18 -17.73 -14.06 -42.73
CA GLY A 18 -16.43 -13.52 -42.33
C GLY A 18 -16.38 -12.32 -41.39
N LYS A 19 -17.50 -11.83 -40.84
CA LYS A 19 -17.45 -10.68 -39.90
C LYS A 19 -17.95 -10.96 -38.47
N GLU A 20 -18.61 -12.10 -38.23
CA GLU A 20 -19.12 -12.44 -36.89
C GLU A 20 -18.15 -13.29 -36.07
N LYS A 21 -17.42 -14.21 -36.71
CA LYS A 21 -16.44 -15.08 -36.02
C LYS A 21 -15.28 -14.28 -35.41
N SER A 22 -14.85 -13.21 -36.08
CA SER A 22 -13.78 -12.33 -35.60
C SER A 22 -14.19 -11.47 -34.41
N ARG A 23 -15.47 -11.10 -34.25
CA ARG A 23 -15.92 -10.32 -33.09
C ARG A 23 -15.90 -11.13 -31.80
N GLY A 24 -16.34 -12.39 -31.85
CA GLY A 24 -16.23 -13.31 -30.70
C GLY A 24 -14.77 -13.63 -30.37
N TYR A 25 -13.93 -13.87 -31.38
CA TYR A 25 -12.51 -14.17 -31.21
C TYR A 25 -11.70 -12.99 -30.66
N LEU A 26 -11.98 -11.76 -31.12
CA LEU A 26 -11.34 -10.55 -30.62
C LEU A 26 -11.82 -10.19 -29.21
N ARG A 27 -13.11 -10.36 -28.89
CA ARG A 27 -13.61 -10.20 -27.51
C ARG A 27 -13.01 -11.25 -26.58
N SER A 28 -12.90 -12.50 -27.02
CA SER A 28 -12.24 -13.56 -26.27
C SER A 28 -10.76 -13.25 -26.05
N ARG A 29 -10.03 -12.77 -27.06
CA ARG A 29 -8.61 -12.35 -26.93
C ARG A 29 -8.41 -11.14 -26.04
N ILE A 30 -9.32 -10.15 -26.05
CA ILE A 30 -9.26 -8.98 -25.17
C ILE A 30 -9.56 -9.37 -23.72
N ILE A 31 -10.47 -10.30 -23.49
CA ILE A 31 -10.78 -10.80 -22.15
C ILE A 31 -9.64 -11.69 -21.64
N THR A 32 -9.09 -12.59 -22.46
CA THR A 32 -7.95 -13.42 -22.05
C THR A 32 -6.68 -12.60 -21.88
N SER A 33 -6.41 -11.61 -22.73
CA SER A 33 -5.26 -10.72 -22.54
C SER A 33 -5.41 -9.88 -21.27
N ARG A 34 -6.62 -9.41 -20.94
CA ARG A 34 -6.85 -8.63 -19.72
C ARG A 34 -6.79 -9.49 -18.45
N LEU A 35 -7.18 -10.76 -18.52
CA LEU A 35 -6.99 -11.72 -17.44
C LEU A 35 -5.52 -12.15 -17.32
N GLU A 36 -4.80 -12.31 -18.43
CA GLU A 36 -3.37 -12.56 -18.46
C GLU A 36 -2.58 -11.35 -17.98
N ASP A 37 -2.98 -10.11 -18.28
CA ASP A 37 -2.39 -8.87 -17.74
C ASP A 37 -2.64 -8.75 -16.23
N LEU A 38 -3.82 -9.15 -15.75
CA LEU A 38 -4.13 -9.24 -14.31
C LEU A 38 -3.37 -10.38 -13.61
N LEU A 39 -3.16 -11.53 -14.28
CA LEU A 39 -2.41 -12.68 -13.77
C LEU A 39 -0.89 -12.47 -13.81
N LEU A 40 -0.38 -11.82 -14.86
CA LEU A 40 1.03 -11.45 -15.03
C LEU A 40 1.40 -10.27 -14.12
N GLY A 41 0.45 -9.36 -13.82
CA GLY A 41 0.60 -8.31 -12.82
C GLY A 41 0.78 -8.83 -11.38
N MET A 42 0.42 -10.09 -11.11
CA MET A 42 0.65 -10.75 -9.81
C MET A 42 1.94 -11.59 -9.77
N SER A 43 2.68 -11.69 -10.88
CA SER A 43 3.77 -12.67 -11.01
C SER A 43 5.17 -12.18 -10.60
N ASN A 44 5.25 -10.99 -9.97
CA ASN A 44 6.44 -10.52 -9.25
C ASN A 44 6.02 -9.61 -8.07
N LEU A 45 5.08 -10.09 -7.24
CA LEU A 45 4.68 -9.39 -6.03
C LEU A 45 5.82 -9.46 -5.01
N SER A 46 6.79 -8.55 -5.13
CA SER A 46 7.63 -8.18 -4.00
C SER A 46 6.70 -7.83 -2.85
N LEU A 47 6.91 -8.36 -1.66
CA LEU A 47 6.08 -8.06 -0.50
C LEU A 47 5.99 -6.55 -0.25
N ARG A 48 7.00 -5.79 -0.69
CA ARG A 48 7.00 -4.31 -0.70
C ARG A 48 5.85 -3.70 -1.51
N SER A 49 5.33 -4.37 -2.55
CA SER A 49 4.20 -3.86 -3.34
C SER A 49 2.90 -3.76 -2.54
N ILE A 50 2.77 -4.50 -1.43
CA ILE A 50 1.62 -4.37 -0.50
C ILE A 50 1.57 -2.94 0.07
N LEU A 51 2.74 -2.32 0.26
CA LEU A 51 2.84 -0.96 0.79
C LEU A 51 2.37 0.10 -0.20
N ASP A 52 2.16 -0.23 -1.47
CA ASP A 52 1.56 0.68 -2.45
C ASP A 52 0.04 0.72 -2.33
N THR A 53 -0.57 -0.40 -1.94
CA THR A 53 -2.02 -0.51 -1.73
C THR A 53 -2.45 -0.17 -0.30
N CYS A 54 -1.51 -0.22 0.66
CA CYS A 54 -1.79 -0.06 2.08
C CYS A 54 -1.10 1.18 2.65
N LYS A 55 -1.23 2.34 1.99
CA LYS A 55 -0.66 3.60 2.50
C LYS A 55 -1.35 4.01 3.80
N LEU A 56 -0.58 4.53 4.77
CA LEU A 56 -1.12 5.12 5.98
C LEU A 56 -1.88 6.41 5.64
N THR A 57 -3.18 6.42 5.94
CA THR A 57 -4.08 7.57 5.80
C THR A 57 -4.59 8.09 7.13
N GLY A 58 -4.32 7.37 8.22
CA GLY A 58 -4.68 7.71 9.58
C GLY A 58 -5.49 6.60 10.25
N PRO A 59 -6.79 6.46 9.92
CA PRO A 59 -7.68 5.47 10.55
C PRO A 59 -7.25 4.01 10.38
N ASN A 60 -6.37 3.72 9.43
CA ASN A 60 -5.88 2.37 9.10
C ASN A 60 -4.53 2.05 9.75
N PHE A 61 -4.14 2.73 10.82
CA PHE A 61 -2.82 2.58 11.46
C PHE A 61 -2.47 1.12 11.80
N LEU A 62 -3.38 0.37 12.42
CA LEU A 62 -3.12 -1.02 12.81
C LEU A 62 -2.87 -1.95 11.61
N ASP A 63 -3.64 -1.76 10.53
CA ASP A 63 -3.45 -2.53 9.30
C ASP A 63 -2.14 -2.15 8.60
N TRP A 64 -1.82 -0.86 8.58
CA TRP A 64 -0.57 -0.35 8.05
C TRP A 64 0.63 -0.91 8.82
N GLU A 65 0.62 -0.83 10.15
CA GLU A 65 1.72 -1.34 10.99
C GLU A 65 1.94 -2.83 10.75
N ARG A 66 0.86 -3.61 10.69
CA ARG A 66 0.92 -5.06 10.41
C ARG A 66 1.58 -5.35 9.06
N ASN A 67 1.23 -4.59 8.02
CA ASN A 67 1.80 -4.77 6.68
C ASN A 67 3.28 -4.36 6.62
N VAL A 68 3.65 -3.25 7.27
CA VAL A 68 5.05 -2.83 7.40
C VAL A 68 5.85 -3.91 8.12
N ARG A 69 5.41 -4.38 9.28
CA ARG A 69 6.09 -5.45 10.04
C ARG A 69 6.27 -6.72 9.21
N LEU A 70 5.28 -7.10 8.40
CA LEU A 70 5.39 -8.24 7.50
C LEU A 70 6.54 -8.07 6.50
N VAL A 71 6.63 -6.89 5.87
CA VAL A 71 7.71 -6.55 4.92
C VAL A 71 9.08 -6.61 5.58
N LEU A 72 9.21 -6.00 6.76
CA LEU A 72 10.48 -5.95 7.48
C LEU A 72 10.91 -7.31 8.03
N ARG A 73 9.95 -8.16 8.41
CA ARG A 73 10.22 -9.53 8.87
C ARG A 73 10.80 -10.39 7.76
N GLN A 74 10.32 -10.24 6.52
CA GLN A 74 10.92 -10.93 5.37
C GLN A 74 12.40 -10.53 5.17
N GLU A 75 12.74 -9.28 5.45
CA GLU A 75 14.10 -8.74 5.33
C GLU A 75 14.95 -8.96 6.59
N ASN A 76 14.39 -9.55 7.66
CA ASN A 76 15.04 -9.75 8.97
C ASN A 76 15.52 -8.44 9.63
N ILE A 77 14.81 -7.33 9.40
CA ILE A 77 15.11 -6.00 9.96
C ILE A 77 13.98 -5.43 10.82
N GLU A 78 12.96 -6.23 11.14
CA GLU A 78 11.83 -5.82 12.00
C GLU A 78 12.27 -5.28 13.37
N TYR A 79 13.38 -5.79 13.91
CA TYR A 79 13.91 -5.43 15.23
C TYR A 79 14.18 -3.91 15.41
N VAL A 80 14.42 -3.19 14.31
CA VAL A 80 14.61 -1.74 14.28
C VAL A 80 13.39 -0.99 14.82
N LEU A 81 12.18 -1.54 14.65
CA LEU A 81 10.95 -0.92 15.14
C LEU A 81 10.83 -0.95 16.66
N ASP A 82 11.47 -1.93 17.30
CA ASP A 82 11.32 -2.20 18.73
C ASP A 82 12.57 -1.80 19.53
N THR A 83 13.72 -1.64 18.87
CA THR A 83 14.99 -1.27 19.50
C THR A 83 15.60 -0.05 18.80
N PRO A 84 15.87 1.05 19.51
CA PRO A 84 16.58 2.18 18.92
C PRO A 84 18.04 1.84 18.64
N VAL A 85 18.67 2.58 17.73
CA VAL A 85 20.10 2.45 17.47
C VAL A 85 20.90 2.74 18.75
N PRO A 86 21.79 1.82 19.20
CA PRO A 86 22.61 2.02 20.38
C PRO A 86 23.50 3.27 20.24
N LYS A 87 23.55 4.07 21.31
CA LYS A 87 24.50 5.18 21.43
C LYS A 87 25.89 4.62 21.72
N ILE A 88 26.91 5.25 21.15
CA ILE A 88 28.30 4.90 21.43
C ILE A 88 28.59 5.24 22.90
N PRO A 89 29.02 4.27 23.74
CA PRO A 89 29.37 4.53 25.13
C PRO A 89 30.61 5.42 25.25
N ASP A 90 30.79 6.05 26.41
CA ASP A 90 32.03 6.76 26.73
C ASP A 90 33.21 5.77 26.75
N ALA A 91 34.38 6.19 26.26
CA ALA A 91 35.58 5.35 26.23
C ALA A 91 36.02 4.82 27.61
N ASN A 92 35.61 5.49 28.70
CA ASN A 92 35.89 5.09 30.07
C ASN A 92 34.79 4.20 30.69
N SER A 93 33.69 3.97 29.96
CA SER A 93 32.59 3.11 30.43
C SER A 93 32.98 1.63 30.33
N PRO A 94 32.59 0.78 31.30
CA PRO A 94 32.75 -0.67 31.18
C PRO A 94 32.03 -1.25 29.95
N GLU A 95 30.96 -0.57 29.48
CA GLU A 95 30.19 -0.97 28.29
C GLU A 95 30.98 -0.82 26.98
N PHE A 96 31.97 0.09 26.94
CA PHE A 96 32.79 0.33 25.76
C PHE A 96 33.62 -0.89 25.36
N ALA A 97 34.08 -1.67 26.35
CA ALA A 97 34.89 -2.86 26.12
C ALA A 97 34.13 -3.98 25.40
N THR A 98 32.80 -4.02 25.55
CA THR A 98 31.91 -5.01 24.92
C THR A 98 31.10 -4.43 23.76
N PHE A 99 31.31 -3.16 23.42
CA PHE A 99 30.53 -2.47 22.40
C PHE A 99 30.97 -2.89 21.00
N ASP A 100 30.05 -3.43 20.22
CA ASP A 100 30.30 -3.80 18.83
C ASP A 100 29.90 -2.66 17.87
N LEU A 101 30.91 -2.00 17.31
CA LEU A 101 30.72 -0.96 16.30
C LEU A 101 30.12 -1.50 15.00
N THR A 102 30.42 -2.73 14.63
CA THR A 102 29.93 -3.40 13.42
C THR A 102 28.43 -3.64 13.53
N ASP A 103 27.97 -4.19 14.67
CA ASP A 103 26.54 -4.40 14.92
C ASP A 103 25.78 -3.08 14.94
N ARG A 104 26.36 -2.03 15.52
CA ARG A 104 25.79 -0.69 15.50
C ARG A 104 25.68 -0.13 14.08
N GLU A 105 26.71 -0.26 13.24
CA GLU A 105 26.71 0.21 11.86
C GLU A 105 25.69 -0.54 10.99
N LYS A 106 25.55 -1.85 11.21
CA LYS A 106 24.47 -2.64 10.63
C LYS A 106 23.11 -2.10 11.07
N HIS A 107 22.91 -1.84 12.35
CA HIS A 107 21.65 -1.26 12.85
C HIS A 107 21.37 0.12 12.22
N VAL A 108 22.36 0.99 12.08
CA VAL A 108 22.18 2.30 11.38
C VAL A 108 21.72 2.10 9.94
N THR A 109 22.24 1.10 9.25
CA THR A 109 21.88 0.80 7.85
C THR A 109 20.48 0.21 7.75
N ASP A 110 20.16 -0.75 8.62
CA ASP A 110 18.83 -1.34 8.71
C ASP A 110 17.80 -0.25 9.06
N ALA A 111 18.11 0.64 10.00
CA ALA A 111 17.25 1.76 10.41
C ALA A 111 16.91 2.73 9.27
N LYS A 112 17.89 3.07 8.42
CA LYS A 112 17.63 3.87 7.21
C LYS A 112 16.72 3.16 6.23
N THR A 113 16.92 1.84 6.05
CA THR A 113 16.07 1.04 5.17
C THR A 113 14.63 1.03 5.67
N VAL A 114 14.41 0.77 6.97
CA VAL A 114 13.08 0.79 7.58
C VAL A 114 12.44 2.17 7.48
N GLN A 115 13.19 3.25 7.73
CA GLN A 115 12.69 4.62 7.58
C GLN A 115 12.16 4.86 6.15
N CYS A 116 12.93 4.48 5.12
CA CYS A 116 12.49 4.60 3.73
C CYS A 116 11.24 3.77 3.43
N VAL A 117 11.15 2.54 3.96
CA VAL A 117 10.00 1.66 3.80
C VAL A 117 8.75 2.27 4.43
N MET A 118 8.86 2.78 5.66
CA MET A 118 7.76 3.42 6.38
C MET A 118 7.27 4.67 5.64
N LEU A 119 8.18 5.57 5.25
CA LEU A 119 7.83 6.78 4.50
C LEU A 119 7.18 6.44 3.15
N ALA A 120 7.74 5.48 2.41
CA ALA A 120 7.13 5.02 1.17
C ALA A 120 5.71 4.50 1.41
N ALA A 121 5.44 3.85 2.54
CA ALA A 121 4.14 3.34 2.94
C ALA A 121 3.18 4.38 3.53
N MET A 122 3.47 5.68 3.45
CA MET A 122 2.63 6.75 3.99
C MET A 122 2.02 7.63 2.89
N SER A 123 0.93 8.32 3.22
CA SER A 123 0.46 9.47 2.42
C SER A 123 1.49 10.61 2.42
N THR A 124 1.45 11.45 1.38
CA THR A 124 2.41 12.56 1.22
C THR A 124 2.41 13.53 2.41
N GLU A 125 1.27 13.75 3.04
CA GLU A 125 1.18 14.63 4.21
C GLU A 125 1.96 14.05 5.39
N LEU A 126 1.72 12.78 5.71
CA LEU A 126 2.43 12.08 6.80
C LEU A 126 3.92 11.93 6.49
N GLN A 127 4.31 11.71 5.23
CA GLN A 127 5.72 11.69 4.85
C GLN A 127 6.45 12.98 5.24
N ARG A 128 5.85 14.15 4.98
CA ARG A 128 6.47 15.45 5.30
C ARG A 128 6.61 15.70 6.79
N GLN A 129 5.71 15.15 7.59
CA GLN A 129 5.74 15.28 9.04
C GLN A 129 6.81 14.39 9.69
N HIS A 130 7.16 13.28 9.05
CA HIS A 130 8.01 12.23 9.64
C HIS A 130 9.36 12.04 8.92
N ASP A 131 9.68 12.83 7.88
CA ASP A 131 10.90 12.68 7.05
C ASP A 131 12.23 12.75 7.84
N ARG A 132 12.23 13.43 8.99
CA ARG A 132 13.38 13.62 9.87
C ARG A 132 13.43 12.67 11.06
N MET A 133 12.41 11.85 11.27
CA MET A 133 12.34 10.91 12.39
C MET A 133 13.02 9.59 12.02
N SER A 134 13.73 8.97 12.97
CA SER A 134 14.16 7.59 12.79
C SER A 134 12.95 6.65 12.74
N ALA A 135 13.11 5.44 12.19
CA ALA A 135 12.03 4.45 12.13
C ALA A 135 11.39 4.16 13.50
N PHE A 136 12.22 4.02 14.54
CA PHE A 136 11.77 3.80 15.91
C PHE A 136 10.94 5.00 16.43
N GLU A 137 11.49 6.21 16.35
CA GLU A 137 10.80 7.43 16.80
C GLU A 137 9.50 7.68 16.02
N MET A 138 9.53 7.42 14.72
CA MET A 138 8.37 7.53 13.83
C MET A 138 7.26 6.58 14.27
N LEU A 139 7.57 5.32 14.54
CA LEU A 139 6.55 4.37 14.99
C LEU A 139 5.96 4.77 16.34
N GLU A 140 6.79 5.16 17.31
CA GLU A 140 6.34 5.61 18.64
C GLU A 140 5.46 6.86 18.55
N HIS A 141 5.85 7.83 17.71
CA HIS A 141 5.05 9.03 17.47
C HIS A 141 3.70 8.70 16.84
N LEU A 142 3.66 7.81 15.84
CA LEU A 142 2.41 7.41 15.18
C LEU A 142 1.48 6.65 16.13
N LYS A 143 2.01 5.74 16.96
CA LYS A 143 1.21 5.09 18.02
C LYS A 143 0.57 6.13 18.93
N SER A 144 1.36 7.08 19.44
CA SER A 144 0.84 8.16 20.28
C SER A 144 -0.21 9.02 19.58
N LEU A 145 -0.04 9.28 18.27
CA LEU A 145 -0.97 10.10 17.49
C LEU A 145 -2.32 9.40 17.32
N PHE A 146 -2.33 8.13 16.92
CA PHE A 146 -3.57 7.39 16.65
C PHE A 146 -4.24 6.81 17.91
N ASP A 147 -3.49 6.54 18.97
CA ASP A 147 -4.06 6.20 20.28
C ASP A 147 -4.78 7.42 20.88
N SER A 148 -4.24 8.63 20.72
CA SER A 148 -4.90 9.85 21.21
C SER A 148 -6.10 10.26 20.35
N GLU A 149 -6.02 10.08 19.04
CA GLU A 149 -7.14 10.36 18.11
C GLU A 149 -8.33 9.41 18.36
N SER A 150 -8.07 8.12 18.53
CA SER A 150 -9.12 7.13 18.86
C SER A 150 -9.82 7.45 20.18
N GLN A 151 -9.05 7.75 21.23
CA GLN A 151 -9.60 8.18 22.53
C GLN A 151 -10.46 9.43 22.40
N THR A 152 -9.99 10.45 21.66
CA THR A 152 -10.73 11.70 21.46
C THR A 152 -12.09 11.45 20.79
N LEU A 153 -12.11 10.64 19.73
CA LEU A 153 -13.34 10.27 19.02
C LEU A 153 -14.31 9.48 19.92
N GLU A 154 -13.81 8.57 20.75
CA GLU A 154 -14.63 7.84 21.72
C GLU A 154 -15.28 8.79 22.74
N TYR A 155 -14.53 9.74 23.28
CA TYR A 155 -15.07 10.73 24.22
C TYR A 155 -16.13 11.64 23.59
N GLU A 156 -15.92 12.08 22.35
CA GLU A 156 -16.91 12.88 21.61
C GLU A 156 -18.19 12.10 21.35
N LEU A 157 -18.09 10.85 20.86
CA LEU A 157 -19.23 9.98 20.63
C LEU A 157 -20.02 9.73 21.92
N LEU A 158 -19.33 9.41 23.02
CA LEU A 158 -19.97 9.21 24.32
C LEU A 158 -20.69 10.49 24.78
N THR A 159 -20.04 11.64 24.65
CA THR A 159 -20.62 12.94 25.01
C THR A 159 -21.89 13.22 24.22
N ASP A 160 -21.90 12.95 22.91
CA ASP A 160 -23.08 13.14 22.08
C ASP A 160 -24.21 12.16 22.43
N ILE A 161 -23.89 10.89 22.72
CA ILE A 161 -24.86 9.92 23.23
C ILE A 161 -25.47 10.43 24.54
N PHE A 162 -24.66 10.89 25.49
CA PHE A 162 -25.15 11.42 26.76
C PHE A 162 -26.05 12.66 26.56
N LYS A 163 -25.69 13.58 25.66
CA LYS A 163 -26.52 14.75 25.33
C LYS A 163 -27.85 14.35 24.72
N CYS A 164 -27.87 13.41 23.78
CA CYS A 164 -29.10 12.90 23.18
C CYS A 164 -30.02 12.28 24.26
N ARG A 165 -29.45 11.45 25.16
CA ARG A 165 -30.20 10.82 26.26
C ARG A 165 -30.78 11.84 27.25
N LEU A 166 -30.06 12.93 27.53
CA LEU A 166 -30.54 14.00 28.42
C LEU A 166 -31.67 14.82 27.80
N GLN A 167 -31.67 15.02 26.48
CA GLN A 167 -32.76 15.73 25.78
C GLN A 167 -34.04 14.89 25.68
N GLU A 168 -33.93 13.56 25.60
CA GLU A 168 -35.09 12.65 25.59
C GLU A 168 -35.82 12.58 26.93
N GLY A 169 -35.11 12.78 28.06
CA GLY A 169 -35.70 12.73 29.42
C GLY A 169 -36.26 14.06 29.94
N GLY A 170 -36.06 15.17 29.22
CA GLY A 170 -36.47 16.52 29.62
C GLY A 170 -37.85 16.97 29.13
N ASN A 171 -38.58 16.10 28.42
CA ASN A 171 -39.92 16.40 27.91
C ASN A 171 -40.98 15.80 28.86
N VAL A 172 -41.22 16.48 29.99
CA VAL A 172 -42.34 16.22 30.94
C VAL A 172 -43.09 17.50 31.19
#